data_AF-A0A1F0XT22-F1
#
_entry.id   AF-A0A1F0XT22-F1
#
_cell.length_a   1.000
_cell.length_b   1.000
_cell.length_c   1.000
_cell.angle_alpha   90.00
_cell.angle_beta   90.00
_cell.angle_gamma   90.00
#
_symmetry.space_group_name_H-M   'P 1'
#
loop_
_entity.id
_entity.type
_entity.pdbx_description
1 polymer ?
#
loop_
_entity_poly.entity_id
_entity_poly.type
_entity_poly.pdbx_seq_one_letter_code
_entity_poly.pdbx_strand_id
1 'polypeptide(L)'
;MNLNKLFAKLRQRKNTPAHNLQAERHERYTHALEQFLDGQPATRLRRAYTLVNLADEWLTDTSLPEQVRREEAQAIIDALTGCIRTPYPLAQKRQVLEADEAPEGYEGDFTRDQEALREEQLVRRTVFMEFSRRLAAVTESSKAGNKKNQHAVPPISPMWADLRFDFGGAPIFYPLRQLHFQNADFASATFYGQADFSGSTFHGDTSFSAAQFTADASFHGANFNDWVGFSAAHFAGAAEFGEARFADAASFATVTFTGEADFSDAVFSAAADFGVASFEADADFSRLNTAGIASFAAVTFGGKAVFTASTFHDEAHFAASVFNRPAVFSKSLFGGAARFAGVVTKQSAMFRGTSFASAADFSGASFTQYEDFGGARFDGDATFSRASFIALPRTRYEMDFPQRANFDNAAFAQDANFSKATFTAFVGFRRVTFAGAASFNGASFEGAYFADATFGQRADFRQTSFAYVEPSFEALERRLRRARFSAQADPQDYLFEARPESPHGFSCGTAELLNRTFVLPVGAVLYDPDSWDEEKQEYTRLSEPAQ
;
A
#
# COMPACT_ATOMS: atom_id res chain seq x y z
N MET A 1 37.68 4.54 17.32
CA MET A 1 38.12 5.95 17.35
C MET A 1 38.84 6.21 18.67
N ASN A 2 40.02 6.85 18.68
CA ASN A 2 40.89 6.88 19.87
C ASN A 2 40.50 8.04 20.82
N LEU A 3 39.76 7.70 21.89
CA LEU A 3 39.18 8.60 22.91
C LEU A 3 40.20 9.59 23.50
N ASN A 4 41.47 9.22 23.60
CA ASN A 4 42.52 10.06 24.18
C ASN A 4 42.82 11.34 23.38
N LYS A 5 42.55 11.36 22.07
CA LYS A 5 42.71 12.58 21.26
C LYS A 5 41.57 13.58 21.45
N LEU A 6 40.39 13.13 21.90
CA LEU A 6 39.24 14.00 22.19
C LEU A 6 39.47 14.76 23.51
N PHE A 7 39.91 14.05 24.56
CA PHE A 7 40.23 14.63 25.87
C PHE A 7 41.35 15.67 25.83
N ALA A 8 42.29 15.57 24.88
CA ALA A 8 43.40 16.50 24.75
C ALA A 8 42.96 17.87 24.17
N LYS A 9 41.92 17.91 23.32
CA LYS A 9 41.43 19.18 22.73
C LYS A 9 40.63 20.02 23.73
N LEU A 10 39.99 19.40 24.73
CA LEU A 10 39.14 20.07 25.73
C LEU A 10 39.93 20.82 26.82
N ARG A 11 41.22 20.52 27.03
CA ARG A 11 42.02 21.07 28.15
C ARG A 11 42.69 22.44 27.88
N GLN A 12 42.57 23.05 26.70
CA GLN A 12 43.47 24.15 26.28
C GLN A 12 42.86 25.56 26.09
N ARG A 13 41.81 25.98 26.79
CA ARG A 13 41.39 27.41 26.74
C ARG A 13 41.12 28.03 28.12
N LYS A 14 41.68 29.23 28.36
CA LYS A 14 41.64 30.01 29.61
C LYS A 14 40.69 31.22 29.50
N ASN A 15 39.79 31.29 30.49
CA ASN A 15 39.26 32.42 31.29
C ASN A 15 38.64 33.68 30.64
N THR A 16 37.30 33.69 30.60
CA THR A 16 36.36 34.83 30.59
C THR A 16 35.06 34.31 31.28
N PRO A 17 34.15 35.11 31.87
CA PRO A 17 33.00 34.57 32.62
C PRO A 17 32.12 33.59 31.82
N ALA A 18 31.91 33.85 30.52
CA ALA A 18 31.24 32.94 29.60
C ALA A 18 32.03 31.62 29.38
N HIS A 19 33.37 31.68 29.42
CA HIS A 19 34.25 30.52 29.32
C HIS A 19 34.19 29.63 30.57
N ASN A 20 33.94 30.20 31.74
CA ASN A 20 33.79 29.43 32.98
C ASN A 20 32.48 28.62 32.97
N LEU A 21 31.38 29.22 32.50
CA LEU A 21 30.10 28.52 32.39
C LEU A 21 30.16 27.37 31.38
N GLN A 22 30.80 27.58 30.23
CA GLN A 22 31.03 26.52 29.25
C GLN A 22 31.88 25.39 29.84
N ALA A 23 33.00 25.71 30.51
CA ALA A 23 33.86 24.71 31.13
C ALA A 23 33.11 23.88 32.20
N GLU A 24 32.26 24.53 33.00
CA GLU A 24 31.40 23.86 34.00
C GLU A 24 30.37 22.93 33.34
N ARG A 25 29.76 23.33 32.22
CA ARG A 25 28.87 22.45 31.44
C ARG A 25 29.60 21.23 30.90
N HIS A 26 30.82 21.39 30.39
CA HIS A 26 31.64 20.27 29.89
C HIS A 26 32.06 19.31 31.01
N GLU A 27 32.35 19.81 32.21
CA GLU A 27 32.65 18.99 33.38
C GLU A 27 31.40 18.19 33.81
N ARG A 28 30.25 18.86 33.91
CA ARG A 28 28.95 18.21 34.19
C ARG A 28 28.60 17.16 33.13
N TYR A 29 28.84 17.45 31.85
CA TYR A 29 28.66 16.51 30.75
C TYR A 29 29.51 15.25 30.95
N THR A 30 30.82 15.43 31.12
CA THR A 30 31.78 14.31 31.22
C THR A 30 31.42 13.40 32.40
N HIS A 31 31.19 13.99 33.58
CA HIS A 31 30.84 13.24 34.78
C HIS A 31 29.46 12.57 34.68
N ALA A 32 28.47 13.23 34.07
CA ALA A 32 27.16 12.62 33.85
C ALA A 32 27.21 11.48 32.84
N LEU A 33 28.01 11.61 31.77
CA LEU A 33 28.16 10.59 30.75
C LEU A 33 28.85 9.33 31.29
N GLU A 34 29.94 9.47 32.03
CA GLU A 34 30.62 8.33 32.68
C GLU A 34 29.65 7.54 33.57
N GLN A 35 28.87 8.22 34.39
CA GLN A 35 27.86 7.59 35.25
C GLN A 35 26.65 7.05 34.50
N PHE A 36 26.36 7.54 33.29
CA PHE A 36 25.31 7.01 32.42
C PHE A 36 25.73 5.72 31.71
N LEU A 37 27.01 5.60 31.37
CA LEU A 37 27.53 4.41 30.69
C LEU A 37 27.84 3.28 31.68
N ASP A 38 28.50 3.59 32.80
CA ASP A 38 29.04 2.58 33.72
C ASP A 38 28.32 2.51 35.09
N GLY A 39 27.28 3.33 35.29
CA GLY A 39 26.54 3.38 36.55
C GLY A 39 25.58 2.19 36.76
N GLN A 40 25.13 2.02 38.00
CA GLN A 40 23.97 1.17 38.30
C GLN A 40 22.70 1.73 37.62
N PRO A 41 21.69 0.90 37.31
CA PRO A 41 20.48 1.31 36.56
C PRO A 41 19.81 2.61 37.07
N ALA A 42 19.61 2.74 38.38
CA ALA A 42 19.04 3.95 38.97
C ALA A 42 19.91 5.21 38.75
N THR A 43 21.24 5.05 38.81
CA THR A 43 22.20 6.12 38.49
C THR A 43 22.13 6.47 37.01
N ARG A 44 22.09 5.48 36.12
CA ARG A 44 21.98 5.69 34.67
C ARG A 44 20.70 6.45 34.32
N LEU A 45 19.56 6.07 34.89
CA LEU A 45 18.30 6.79 34.73
C LEU A 45 18.44 8.26 35.13
N ARG A 46 18.97 8.54 36.33
CA ARG A 46 19.18 9.92 36.79
C ARG A 46 20.10 10.72 35.87
N ARG A 47 21.11 10.07 35.29
CA ARG A 47 22.05 10.71 34.37
C ARG A 47 21.50 10.91 32.97
N ALA A 48 20.59 10.07 32.49
CA ALA A 48 19.82 10.35 31.28
C ALA A 48 19.10 11.71 31.41
N TYR A 49 18.35 11.94 32.50
CA TYR A 49 17.71 13.24 32.74
C TYR A 49 18.72 14.40 32.82
N THR A 50 19.87 14.17 33.47
CA THR A 50 20.93 15.19 33.60
C THR A 50 21.47 15.60 32.24
N LEU A 51 21.76 14.63 31.36
CA LEU A 51 22.29 14.85 30.03
C LEU A 51 21.26 15.58 29.15
N VAL A 52 20.02 15.12 29.12
CA VAL A 52 18.98 15.76 28.29
C VAL A 52 18.69 17.20 28.76
N ASN A 53 18.67 17.46 30.08
CA ASN A 53 18.55 18.83 30.60
C ASN A 53 19.76 19.71 30.22
N LEU A 54 20.97 19.13 30.15
CA LEU A 54 22.15 19.86 29.72
C LEU A 54 22.07 20.24 28.23
N ALA A 55 21.46 19.40 27.39
CA ALA A 55 21.15 19.76 26.01
C ALA A 55 20.17 20.96 25.94
N ASP A 56 19.14 21.00 26.78
CA ASP A 56 18.26 22.16 26.89
C ASP A 56 19.04 23.43 27.31
N GLU A 57 19.94 23.32 28.30
CA GLU A 57 20.79 24.44 28.73
C GLU A 57 21.65 24.99 27.60
N TRP A 58 22.23 24.12 26.76
CA TRP A 58 23.01 24.56 25.60
C TRP A 58 22.16 25.26 24.55
N LEU A 59 21.01 24.66 24.18
CA LEU A 59 20.12 25.21 23.15
C LEU A 59 19.54 26.57 23.55
N THR A 60 19.21 26.75 24.82
CA THR A 60 18.57 27.97 25.34
C THR A 60 19.55 29.12 25.61
N ASP A 61 20.86 28.86 25.58
CA ASP A 61 21.87 29.88 25.90
C ASP A 61 22.07 30.90 24.76
N THR A 62 21.25 31.94 24.73
CA THR A 62 21.31 33.00 23.70
C THR A 62 22.60 33.82 23.69
N SER A 63 23.52 33.61 24.64
CA SER A 63 24.84 34.26 24.62
C SER A 63 25.80 33.63 23.60
N LEU A 64 25.47 32.44 23.07
CA LEU A 64 26.31 31.69 22.15
C LEU A 64 25.76 31.72 20.72
N PRO A 65 26.63 31.65 19.70
CA PRO A 65 26.20 31.46 18.31
C PRO A 65 25.35 30.20 18.18
N GLU A 66 24.28 30.27 17.39
CA GLU A 66 23.35 29.17 17.21
C GLU A 66 24.02 27.86 16.80
N GLN A 67 24.99 27.93 15.88
CA GLN A 67 25.77 26.79 15.44
C GLN A 67 26.47 26.07 16.60
N VAL A 68 27.10 26.83 17.51
CA VAL A 68 27.80 26.25 18.67
C VAL A 68 26.81 25.57 19.63
N ARG A 69 25.65 26.19 19.88
CA ARG A 69 24.61 25.61 20.72
C ARG A 69 24.11 24.28 20.18
N ARG A 70 23.88 24.22 18.86
CA ARG A 70 23.45 23.01 18.16
C ARG A 70 24.53 21.92 18.20
N GLU A 71 25.79 22.27 17.97
CA GLU A 71 26.90 21.31 18.02
C GLU A 71 27.06 20.68 19.42
N GLU A 72 27.02 21.49 20.48
CA GLU A 72 27.13 20.99 21.86
C GLU A 72 25.93 20.14 22.28
N ALA A 73 24.70 20.55 21.90
CA ALA A 73 23.51 19.75 22.15
C ALA A 73 23.54 18.43 21.36
N GLN A 74 23.93 18.47 20.08
CA GLN A 74 24.04 17.28 19.24
C GLN A 74 25.06 16.27 19.81
N ALA A 75 26.19 16.73 20.35
CA ALA A 75 27.17 15.85 20.98
C ALA A 75 26.56 15.06 22.17
N ILE A 76 25.64 15.66 22.92
CA ILE A 76 24.90 14.98 23.99
C ILE A 76 23.92 13.96 23.40
N ILE A 77 23.19 14.32 22.34
CA ILE A 77 22.28 13.39 21.65
C ILE A 77 23.05 12.20 21.10
N ASP A 78 24.18 12.42 20.42
CA ASP A 78 25.03 11.38 19.85
C ASP A 78 25.53 10.38 20.92
N ALA A 79 25.82 10.87 22.13
CA ALA A 79 26.23 10.03 23.25
C ALA A 79 25.05 9.18 23.78
N LEU A 80 23.86 9.77 23.92
CA LEU A 80 22.65 9.07 24.35
C LEU A 80 22.20 8.03 23.32
N THR A 81 22.21 8.37 22.02
CA THR A 81 21.89 7.42 20.95
C THR A 81 22.99 6.38 20.77
N GLY A 82 24.26 6.71 21.03
CA GLY A 82 25.35 5.75 21.11
C GLY A 82 25.11 4.65 22.15
N CYS A 83 24.53 4.99 23.31
CA CYS A 83 24.11 4.00 24.30
C CYS A 83 22.98 3.10 23.77
N ILE A 84 21.97 3.67 23.10
CA ILE A 84 20.88 2.91 22.48
C ILE A 84 21.40 1.93 21.43
N ARG A 85 22.37 2.34 20.61
CA ARG A 85 23.00 1.52 19.57
C ARG A 85 23.94 0.44 20.10
N THR A 86 24.32 0.50 21.37
CA THR A 86 25.26 -0.47 21.95
C THR A 86 24.60 -1.87 22.00
N PRO A 87 25.24 -2.91 21.44
CA PRO A 87 24.72 -4.28 21.48
C PRO A 87 24.37 -4.72 22.90
N TYR A 88 23.24 -5.43 23.06
CA TYR A 88 22.80 -5.95 24.34
C TYR A 88 22.34 -7.40 24.19
N PRO A 89 23.17 -8.40 24.56
CA PRO A 89 22.90 -9.82 24.28
C PRO A 89 21.55 -10.34 24.79
N LEU A 90 21.08 -9.86 25.95
CA LEU A 90 19.80 -10.29 26.51
C LEU A 90 18.59 -9.80 25.69
N ALA A 91 18.76 -8.80 24.81
CA ALA A 91 17.69 -8.36 23.90
C ALA A 91 17.21 -9.51 22.99
N GLN A 92 18.13 -10.35 22.51
CA GLN A 92 17.81 -11.51 21.67
C GLN A 92 16.97 -12.56 22.42
N LYS A 93 17.08 -12.59 23.75
CA LYS A 93 16.35 -13.51 24.63
C LYS A 93 15.04 -12.90 25.15
N ARG A 94 14.64 -11.70 24.70
CA ARG A 94 13.48 -10.95 25.23
C ARG A 94 12.22 -11.82 25.35
N GLN A 95 11.83 -12.52 24.28
CA GLN A 95 10.61 -13.36 24.29
C GLN A 95 10.64 -14.43 25.39
N VAL A 96 11.81 -15.00 25.67
CA VAL A 96 12.00 -16.01 26.72
C VAL A 96 12.01 -15.36 28.11
N LEU A 97 12.72 -14.24 28.25
CA LEU A 97 12.89 -13.53 29.52
C LEU A 97 11.65 -12.76 29.97
N GLU A 98 10.69 -12.50 29.08
CA GLU A 98 9.38 -11.91 29.44
C GLU A 98 8.36 -12.96 29.91
N ALA A 99 8.69 -14.25 29.88
CA ALA A 99 7.85 -15.31 30.45
C ALA A 99 7.87 -15.32 31.99
N ASP A 100 6.81 -15.87 32.59
CA ASP A 100 6.65 -15.95 34.06
C ASP A 100 7.62 -16.95 34.70
N GLU A 101 7.95 -18.03 33.99
CA GLU A 101 8.81 -19.11 34.48
C GLU A 101 9.96 -19.40 33.50
N ALA A 102 11.08 -19.87 34.04
CA ALA A 102 12.24 -20.25 33.25
C ALA A 102 11.90 -21.48 32.38
N PRO A 103 12.17 -21.45 31.06
CA PRO A 103 11.96 -22.64 30.24
C PRO A 103 12.96 -23.75 30.62
N GLU A 104 12.56 -25.00 30.40
CA GLU A 104 13.44 -26.14 30.57
C GLU A 104 14.72 -25.97 29.74
N GLY A 105 15.88 -26.11 30.38
CA GLY A 105 17.18 -25.96 29.72
C GLY A 105 17.68 -24.52 29.55
N TYR A 106 17.10 -23.52 30.23
CA TYR A 106 17.65 -22.17 30.24
C TYR A 106 19.10 -22.15 30.77
N GLU A 107 20.03 -21.69 29.95
CA GLU A 107 21.43 -21.49 30.34
C GLU A 107 21.63 -20.12 31.00
N GLY A 108 21.90 -20.13 32.30
CA GLY A 108 22.21 -18.93 33.10
C GLY A 108 21.33 -18.80 34.35
N ASP A 109 21.36 -17.61 34.94
CA ASP A 109 20.46 -17.24 36.05
C ASP A 109 19.27 -16.47 35.47
N PHE A 110 18.16 -17.19 35.24
CA PHE A 110 16.97 -16.64 34.59
C PHE A 110 16.42 -15.40 35.31
N THR A 111 16.38 -15.44 36.65
CA THR A 111 15.83 -14.32 37.44
C THR A 111 16.71 -13.09 37.28
N ARG A 112 18.03 -13.27 37.39
CA ARG A 112 18.99 -12.18 37.21
C ARG A 112 18.99 -11.61 35.79
N ASP A 113 18.90 -12.47 34.77
CA ASP A 113 18.85 -12.03 33.38
C ASP A 113 17.53 -11.29 33.06
N GLN A 114 16.41 -11.74 33.64
CA GLN A 114 15.12 -11.07 33.53
C GLN A 114 15.16 -9.67 34.19
N GLU A 115 15.73 -9.55 35.39
CA GLU A 115 15.93 -8.27 36.07
C GLU A 115 16.81 -7.33 35.24
N ALA A 116 17.96 -7.81 34.77
CA ALA A 116 18.89 -7.02 33.95
C ALA A 116 18.24 -6.51 32.65
N LEU A 117 17.44 -7.36 31.98
CA LEU A 117 16.71 -6.96 30.78
C LEU A 117 15.72 -5.83 31.08
N ARG A 118 14.90 -5.97 32.14
CA ARG A 118 13.91 -4.96 32.53
C ARG A 118 14.56 -3.62 32.91
N GLU A 119 15.68 -3.67 33.59
CA GLU A 119 16.46 -2.47 33.95
C GLU A 119 17.02 -1.76 32.71
N GLU A 120 17.59 -2.50 31.75
CA GLU A 120 18.10 -1.92 30.51
C GLU A 120 16.97 -1.36 29.62
N GLN A 121 15.85 -2.07 29.53
CA GLN A 121 14.63 -1.58 28.87
C GLN A 121 14.22 -0.22 29.46
N LEU A 122 14.17 -0.11 30.78
CA LEU A 122 13.78 1.13 31.46
C LEU A 122 14.76 2.27 31.16
N VAL A 123 16.08 2.02 31.22
CA VAL A 123 17.11 3.03 30.94
C VAL A 123 16.99 3.56 29.52
N ARG A 124 17.00 2.68 28.51
CA ARG A 124 17.01 3.10 27.10
C ARG A 124 15.66 3.70 26.68
N ARG A 125 14.55 3.14 27.15
CA ARG A 125 13.21 3.72 26.90
C ARG A 125 13.07 5.10 27.52
N THR A 126 13.67 5.36 28.69
CA THR A 126 13.64 6.70 29.31
C THR A 126 14.30 7.75 28.43
N VAL A 127 15.37 7.40 27.70
CA VAL A 127 16.00 8.33 26.74
C VAL A 127 15.01 8.71 25.64
N PHE A 128 14.32 7.74 25.04
CA PHE A 128 13.26 8.01 24.05
C PHE A 128 12.11 8.85 24.62
N MET A 129 11.65 8.56 25.83
CA MET A 129 10.60 9.34 26.48
C MET A 129 11.02 10.80 26.69
N GLU A 130 12.26 11.05 27.09
CA GLU A 130 12.77 12.40 27.30
C GLU A 130 12.98 13.17 25.98
N PHE A 131 13.36 12.49 24.90
CA PHE A 131 13.34 13.09 23.56
C PHE A 131 11.91 13.44 23.14
N SER A 132 11.01 12.47 23.20
CA SER A 132 9.60 12.62 22.86
C SER A 132 8.93 13.76 23.61
N ARG A 133 9.18 13.90 24.92
CA ARG A 133 8.60 14.98 25.75
C ARG A 133 8.92 16.38 25.22
N ARG A 134 10.11 16.55 24.63
CA ARG A 134 10.58 17.84 24.10
C ARG A 134 10.05 18.10 22.70
N LEU A 135 9.91 17.03 21.91
CA LEU A 135 9.36 17.08 20.56
C LEU A 135 7.83 17.26 20.56
N ALA A 136 7.11 16.68 21.52
CA ALA A 136 5.66 16.84 21.65
C ALA A 136 5.25 18.31 21.81
N ALA A 137 6.00 19.08 22.60
CA ALA A 137 5.72 20.50 22.83
C ALA A 137 5.83 21.38 21.56
N VAL A 138 6.63 20.97 20.57
CA VAL A 138 6.73 21.64 19.28
C VAL A 138 5.43 21.49 18.48
N THR A 139 4.81 20.30 18.53
CA THR A 139 3.62 19.95 17.76
C THR A 139 2.32 20.60 18.25
N GLU A 140 2.21 20.90 19.55
CA GLU A 140 1.06 21.65 20.08
C GLU A 140 1.17 23.16 19.84
N SER A 141 2.40 23.69 19.78
CA SER A 141 2.63 25.12 19.52
C SER A 141 2.26 25.55 18.10
N SER A 142 2.36 24.64 17.11
CA SER A 142 1.99 24.92 15.71
C SER A 142 0.47 24.84 15.46
N LYS A 143 -0.30 24.19 16.35
CA LYS A 143 -1.77 24.10 16.29
C LYS A 143 -2.50 25.16 17.12
N ALA A 144 -1.78 26.01 17.87
CA ALA A 144 -2.36 27.03 18.75
C ALA A 144 -2.88 28.28 18.00
N GLY A 145 -3.77 28.08 17.02
CA GLY A 145 -4.86 28.98 16.72
C GLY A 145 -6.11 28.47 17.45
N ASN A 146 -6.47 29.09 18.58
CA ASN A 146 -7.65 28.83 19.43
C ASN A 146 -7.63 27.61 20.38
N LYS A 147 -7.11 27.82 21.60
CA LYS A 147 -7.89 27.79 22.86
C LYS A 147 -6.97 28.01 24.07
N LYS A 148 -7.26 29.04 24.87
CA LYS A 148 -6.67 29.23 26.20
C LYS A 148 -7.29 28.22 27.16
N ASN A 149 -6.48 27.39 27.81
CA ASN A 149 -6.78 26.91 29.15
C ASN A 149 -5.52 26.76 29.99
N GLN A 150 -5.67 27.16 31.25
CA GLN A 150 -4.61 27.36 32.22
C GLN A 150 -4.24 26.03 32.86
N HIS A 151 -2.96 25.65 32.73
CA HIS A 151 -2.05 24.87 33.60
C HIS A 151 -0.95 24.25 32.70
N ALA A 152 -0.39 25.07 31.82
CA ALA A 152 0.61 24.65 30.85
C ALA A 152 2.01 24.67 31.49
N VAL A 153 2.62 23.49 31.55
CA VAL A 153 4.09 23.36 31.55
C VAL A 153 4.61 24.18 30.37
N PRO A 154 5.73 24.93 30.49
CA PRO A 154 6.19 25.80 29.42
C PRO A 154 6.42 25.00 28.12
N PRO A 155 6.06 25.52 26.94
CA PRO A 155 6.32 24.84 25.68
C PRO A 155 7.83 24.67 25.51
N ILE A 156 8.27 23.41 25.45
CA ILE A 156 9.65 23.06 25.17
C ILE A 156 9.93 23.27 23.68
N SER A 157 11.11 23.80 23.42
CA SER A 157 11.45 24.71 22.34
C SER A 157 11.53 24.07 20.93
N PRO A 158 11.15 24.79 19.85
CA PRO A 158 11.42 24.40 18.46
C PRO A 158 12.91 24.14 18.15
N MET A 159 13.80 24.46 19.10
CA MET A 159 15.24 24.21 19.03
C MET A 159 15.65 22.74 18.90
N TRP A 160 14.80 21.79 19.32
CA TRP A 160 15.10 20.35 19.17
C TRP A 160 14.82 19.83 17.74
N ALA A 161 14.07 20.58 16.93
CA ALA A 161 13.67 20.16 15.58
C ALA A 161 14.86 19.98 14.62
N ASP A 162 15.93 20.75 14.84
CA ASP A 162 17.13 20.75 13.99
C ASP A 162 18.19 19.70 14.39
N LEU A 163 17.92 18.91 15.43
CA LEU A 163 18.83 17.85 15.88
C LEU A 163 18.58 16.55 15.08
N ARG A 164 19.60 15.69 15.03
CA ARG A 164 19.56 14.37 14.38
C ARG A 164 19.59 13.26 15.41
N PHE A 165 18.78 12.23 15.20
CA PHE A 165 18.61 11.13 16.14
C PHE A 165 18.94 9.79 15.46
N ASP A 166 20.21 9.40 15.55
CA ASP A 166 20.77 8.19 14.93
C ASP A 166 20.58 6.96 15.84
N PHE A 167 19.59 6.13 15.53
CA PHE A 167 19.34 4.82 16.12
C PHE A 167 19.75 3.68 15.17
N GLY A 168 20.59 3.96 14.17
CA GLY A 168 20.98 3.00 13.16
C GLY A 168 21.68 1.77 13.75
N GLY A 169 21.26 0.58 13.34
CA GLY A 169 21.79 -0.69 13.85
C GLY A 169 21.44 -1.00 15.31
N ALA A 170 20.57 -0.21 15.95
CA ALA A 170 20.28 -0.39 17.37
C ALA A 170 19.49 -1.68 17.66
N PRO A 171 19.79 -2.39 18.75
CA PRO A 171 18.90 -3.39 19.31
C PRO A 171 17.79 -2.70 20.12
N ILE A 172 16.56 -2.72 19.61
CA ILE A 172 15.37 -2.18 20.30
C ILE A 172 14.58 -3.36 20.85
N PHE A 173 14.21 -3.31 22.13
CA PHE A 173 13.59 -4.44 22.82
C PHE A 173 12.58 -3.95 23.88
N TYR A 174 11.90 -2.85 23.58
CA TYR A 174 10.93 -2.17 24.44
C TYR A 174 9.95 -1.36 23.56
N PRO A 175 8.71 -1.11 24.04
CA PRO A 175 7.70 -0.40 23.26
C PRO A 175 7.94 1.11 23.20
N LEU A 176 7.65 1.70 22.04
CA LEU A 176 7.81 3.11 21.67
C LEU A 176 6.47 3.76 21.24
N ARG A 177 5.36 3.26 21.80
CA ARG A 177 3.98 3.70 21.59
C ARG A 177 3.79 5.16 21.98
N GLN A 178 3.00 5.89 21.18
CA GLN A 178 2.57 7.27 21.47
C GLN A 178 3.74 8.23 21.74
N LEU A 179 4.86 8.04 21.05
CA LEU A 179 6.02 8.92 21.15
C LEU A 179 6.11 9.87 19.95
N HIS A 180 6.79 10.99 20.16
CA HIS A 180 7.13 11.95 19.13
C HIS A 180 8.58 11.78 18.71
N PHE A 181 8.82 11.72 17.42
CA PHE A 181 10.13 11.58 16.80
C PHE A 181 10.41 12.76 15.88
N GLN A 182 11.70 13.07 15.72
CA GLN A 182 12.20 14.08 14.81
C GLN A 182 13.43 13.51 14.11
N ASN A 183 13.51 13.56 12.77
CA ASN A 183 14.70 13.13 12.00
C ASN A 183 15.28 11.79 12.50
N ALA A 184 14.42 10.79 12.73
CA ALA A 184 14.79 9.56 13.40
C ALA A 184 15.30 8.51 12.40
N ASP A 185 16.53 8.07 12.60
CA ASP A 185 17.16 7.05 11.76
C ASP A 185 17.23 5.71 12.48
N PHE A 186 16.35 4.77 12.13
CA PHE A 186 16.35 3.38 12.57
C PHE A 186 16.90 2.43 11.49
N ALA A 187 17.69 2.92 10.53
CA ALA A 187 18.22 2.08 9.47
C ALA A 187 19.02 0.90 10.03
N SER A 188 18.75 -0.31 9.53
CA SER A 188 19.36 -1.56 9.98
C SER A 188 19.16 -1.90 11.47
N ALA A 189 18.26 -1.20 12.19
CA ALA A 189 17.94 -1.53 13.58
C ALA A 189 17.21 -2.88 13.66
N THR A 190 17.38 -3.58 14.78
CA THR A 190 16.68 -4.85 15.06
C THR A 190 15.75 -4.68 16.24
N PHE A 191 14.47 -4.90 16.01
CA PHE A 191 13.42 -4.89 17.02
C PHE A 191 13.19 -6.31 17.52
N TYR A 192 13.69 -6.62 18.70
CA TYR A 192 13.51 -7.90 19.37
C TYR A 192 12.20 -7.91 20.17
N GLY A 193 11.37 -8.93 19.91
CA GLY A 193 10.01 -9.03 20.45
C GLY A 193 9.07 -8.00 19.83
N GLN A 194 7.89 -7.79 20.43
CA GLN A 194 6.91 -6.87 19.85
C GLN A 194 7.45 -5.45 19.76
N ALA A 195 7.35 -4.87 18.56
CA ALA A 195 7.67 -3.48 18.27
C ALA A 195 6.38 -2.68 18.22
N ASP A 196 6.28 -1.62 19.03
CA ASP A 196 5.04 -0.88 19.16
C ASP A 196 5.32 0.61 18.99
N PHE A 197 4.83 1.18 17.89
CA PHE A 197 4.82 2.58 17.51
C PHE A 197 3.38 3.09 17.34
N SER A 198 2.39 2.37 17.87
CA SER A 198 0.99 2.75 17.71
C SER A 198 0.71 4.16 18.23
N GLY A 199 0.00 4.97 17.45
CA GLY A 199 -0.29 6.36 17.75
C GLY A 199 0.93 7.29 17.87
N SER A 200 2.14 6.85 17.48
CA SER A 200 3.33 7.71 17.47
C SER A 200 3.27 8.73 16.35
N THR A 201 3.99 9.84 16.51
CA THR A 201 4.09 10.92 15.52
C THR A 201 5.54 11.14 15.12
N PHE A 202 5.81 11.10 13.82
CA PHE A 202 7.12 11.31 13.24
C PHE A 202 7.13 12.63 12.47
N HIS A 203 8.15 13.46 12.75
CA HIS A 203 8.46 14.69 12.03
C HIS A 203 9.87 14.59 11.45
N GLY A 204 10.08 15.26 10.33
CA GLY A 204 11.28 15.13 9.52
C GLY A 204 11.49 13.72 8.98
N ASP A 205 12.45 13.60 8.08
CA ASP A 205 12.74 12.36 7.37
C ASP A 205 13.06 11.23 8.36
N THR A 206 12.32 10.12 8.24
CA THR A 206 12.46 8.96 9.12
C THR A 206 12.84 7.72 8.30
N SER A 207 13.88 7.00 8.70
CA SER A 207 14.30 5.78 8.03
C SER A 207 14.12 4.55 8.93
N PHE A 208 13.49 3.51 8.40
CA PHE A 208 13.50 2.13 8.88
C PHE A 208 14.13 1.21 7.83
N SER A 209 14.96 1.74 6.93
CA SER A 209 15.53 0.97 5.82
C SER A 209 16.37 -0.19 6.33
N ALA A 210 16.17 -1.39 5.78
CA ALA A 210 16.81 -2.62 6.21
C ALA A 210 16.57 -3.02 7.69
N ALA A 211 15.62 -2.39 8.39
CA ALA A 211 15.28 -2.75 9.75
C ALA A 211 14.68 -4.17 9.84
N GLN A 212 14.89 -4.83 10.97
CA GLN A 212 14.45 -6.21 11.22
C GLN A 212 13.46 -6.23 12.38
N PHE A 213 12.21 -6.59 12.12
CA PHE A 213 11.18 -6.78 13.14
C PHE A 213 10.99 -8.28 13.38
N THR A 214 11.48 -8.79 14.51
CA THR A 214 11.54 -10.26 14.73
C THR A 214 10.22 -10.87 15.22
N ALA A 215 9.22 -10.04 15.49
CA ALA A 215 7.88 -10.38 15.94
C ALA A 215 6.91 -9.30 15.45
N ASP A 216 5.69 -9.25 15.99
CA ASP A 216 4.69 -8.30 15.55
C ASP A 216 5.15 -6.84 15.72
N ALA A 217 4.88 -6.04 14.70
CA ALA A 217 5.23 -4.63 14.64
C ALA A 217 3.97 -3.80 14.37
N SER A 218 3.59 -2.95 15.34
CA SER A 218 2.41 -2.10 15.20
C SER A 218 2.80 -0.64 14.99
N PHE A 219 2.39 -0.10 13.85
CA PHE A 219 2.35 1.31 13.48
C PHE A 219 0.90 1.81 13.36
N HIS A 220 -0.05 1.08 13.98
CA HIS A 220 -1.47 1.39 13.90
C HIS A 220 -1.74 2.83 14.36
N GLY A 221 -2.42 3.61 13.52
CA GLY A 221 -2.73 5.02 13.77
C GLY A 221 -1.52 5.95 13.89
N ALA A 222 -0.32 5.52 13.49
CA ALA A 222 0.87 6.37 13.50
C ALA A 222 0.78 7.47 12.43
N ASN A 223 1.40 8.63 12.70
CA ASN A 223 1.40 9.78 11.80
C ASN A 223 2.84 10.09 11.35
N PHE A 224 3.12 9.96 10.06
CA PHE A 224 4.37 10.36 9.42
C PHE A 224 4.12 11.66 8.66
N ASN A 225 4.64 12.77 9.17
CA ASN A 225 4.36 14.10 8.60
C ASN A 225 5.30 14.50 7.45
N ASP A 226 6.40 13.78 7.30
CA ASP A 226 7.44 13.99 6.31
C ASP A 226 7.83 12.62 5.72
N TRP A 227 8.86 12.57 4.88
CA TRP A 227 9.26 11.34 4.20
C TRP A 227 9.54 10.18 5.18
N VAL A 228 9.05 8.99 4.85
CA VAL A 228 9.39 7.77 5.58
C VAL A 228 9.81 6.64 4.64
N GLY A 229 10.91 5.96 4.97
CA GLY A 229 11.42 4.85 4.19
C GLY A 229 11.55 3.57 5.00
N PHE A 230 10.81 2.53 4.63
CA PHE A 230 10.94 1.15 5.11
C PHE A 230 11.74 0.27 4.14
N SER A 231 12.36 0.83 3.10
CA SER A 231 12.90 0.02 2.00
C SER A 231 13.84 -1.10 2.48
N ALA A 232 13.65 -2.30 1.94
CA ALA A 232 14.36 -3.53 2.34
C ALA A 232 14.20 -3.96 3.82
N ALA A 233 13.25 -3.39 4.57
CA ALA A 233 12.91 -3.89 5.90
C ALA A 233 12.28 -5.29 5.83
N HIS A 234 12.35 -6.01 6.95
CA HIS A 234 11.78 -7.33 7.10
C HIS A 234 10.88 -7.40 8.33
N PHE A 235 9.63 -7.81 8.11
CA PHE A 235 8.64 -8.06 9.15
C PHE A 235 8.43 -9.57 9.28
N ALA A 236 8.95 -10.16 10.35
CA ALA A 236 8.82 -11.61 10.59
C ALA A 236 7.44 -11.97 11.17
N GLY A 237 6.89 -11.12 12.04
CA GLY A 237 5.54 -11.24 12.58
C GLY A 237 4.51 -10.38 11.82
N ALA A 238 3.34 -10.17 12.42
CA ALA A 238 2.32 -9.31 11.84
C ALA A 238 2.79 -7.84 11.77
N ALA A 239 2.45 -7.14 10.70
CA ALA A 239 2.80 -5.74 10.49
C ALA A 239 1.53 -4.90 10.35
N GLU A 240 1.22 -4.10 11.38
CA GLU A 240 -0.02 -3.32 11.45
C GLU A 240 0.25 -1.85 11.12
N PHE A 241 -0.17 -1.42 9.94
CA PHE A 241 -0.20 -0.03 9.49
C PHE A 241 -1.64 0.50 9.36
N GLY A 242 -2.62 -0.20 9.92
CA GLY A 242 -4.02 0.21 9.89
C GLY A 242 -4.21 1.62 10.45
N GLU A 243 -5.04 2.43 9.80
CA GLU A 243 -5.28 3.85 10.14
C GLU A 243 -4.04 4.76 10.16
N ALA A 244 -2.87 4.29 9.72
CA ALA A 244 -1.66 5.10 9.65
C ALA A 244 -1.80 6.20 8.59
N ARG A 245 -1.18 7.35 8.85
CA ARG A 245 -1.23 8.53 7.97
C ARG A 245 0.17 8.91 7.51
N PHE A 246 0.35 9.00 6.21
CA PHE A 246 1.58 9.42 5.55
C PHE A 246 1.28 10.73 4.82
N ALA A 247 1.80 11.84 5.34
CA ALA A 247 1.56 13.18 4.78
C ALA A 247 2.47 13.49 3.57
N ASP A 248 3.63 12.86 3.51
CA ASP A 248 4.58 12.92 2.40
C ASP A 248 4.88 11.51 1.86
N ALA A 249 5.83 11.39 0.93
CA ALA A 249 6.16 10.15 0.24
C ALA A 249 6.61 9.06 1.23
N ALA A 250 6.06 7.86 1.04
CA ALA A 250 6.37 6.68 1.85
C ALA A 250 6.87 5.54 0.96
N SER A 251 8.05 5.00 1.29
CA SER A 251 8.64 3.88 0.56
C SER A 251 8.58 2.60 1.37
N PHE A 252 7.89 1.60 0.85
CA PHE A 252 7.88 0.19 1.24
C PHE A 252 8.53 -0.69 0.15
N ALA A 253 9.38 -0.10 -0.69
CA ALA A 253 10.03 -0.80 -1.78
C ALA A 253 10.91 -1.94 -1.27
N THR A 254 10.86 -3.09 -1.93
CA THR A 254 11.63 -4.30 -1.60
C THR A 254 11.45 -4.79 -0.15
N VAL A 255 10.37 -4.40 0.54
CA VAL A 255 10.05 -4.89 1.89
C VAL A 255 9.58 -6.34 1.81
N THR A 256 9.91 -7.15 2.83
CA THR A 256 9.36 -8.49 3.00
C THR A 256 8.48 -8.56 4.23
N PHE A 257 7.19 -8.84 4.03
CA PHE A 257 6.22 -9.15 5.08
C PHE A 257 6.01 -10.66 5.13
N THR A 258 6.55 -11.31 6.16
CA THR A 258 6.40 -12.77 6.37
C THR A 258 5.07 -13.08 7.05
N GLY A 259 4.74 -12.31 8.09
CA GLY A 259 3.42 -12.35 8.74
C GLY A 259 2.37 -11.53 7.99
N GLU A 260 1.17 -11.51 8.54
CA GLU A 260 0.05 -10.73 7.98
C GLU A 260 0.39 -9.23 7.94
N ALA A 261 0.00 -8.55 6.87
CA ALA A 261 0.23 -7.12 6.71
C ALA A 261 -1.12 -6.38 6.61
N ASP A 262 -1.35 -5.44 7.52
CA ASP A 262 -2.57 -4.65 7.57
C ASP A 262 -2.28 -3.18 7.23
N PHE A 263 -2.81 -2.72 6.10
CA PHE A 263 -2.83 -1.33 5.64
C PHE A 263 -4.27 -0.82 5.50
N SER A 264 -5.23 -1.45 6.20
CA SER A 264 -6.63 -1.05 6.14
C SER A 264 -6.83 0.36 6.68
N ASP A 265 -7.67 1.15 6.01
CA ASP A 265 -7.91 2.57 6.33
C ASP A 265 -6.64 3.46 6.37
N ALA A 266 -5.50 2.99 5.86
CA ALA A 266 -4.29 3.81 5.77
C ALA A 266 -4.46 4.92 4.72
N VAL A 267 -3.86 6.08 4.99
CA VAL A 267 -3.96 7.27 4.14
C VAL A 267 -2.58 7.73 3.69
N PHE A 268 -2.37 7.77 2.38
CA PHE A 268 -1.16 8.30 1.73
C PHE A 268 -1.48 9.60 1.00
N SER A 269 -1.00 10.73 1.51
CA SER A 269 -1.28 12.06 0.94
C SER A 269 -0.35 12.42 -0.23
N ALA A 270 0.73 11.66 -0.41
CA ALA A 270 1.66 11.75 -1.52
C ALA A 270 1.92 10.35 -2.11
N ALA A 271 3.09 10.12 -2.71
CA ALA A 271 3.44 8.85 -3.32
C ALA A 271 3.57 7.71 -2.30
N ALA A 272 2.99 6.56 -2.60
CA ALA A 272 3.11 5.32 -1.84
C ALA A 272 3.78 4.25 -2.71
N ASP A 273 5.01 3.88 -2.37
CA ASP A 273 5.79 2.94 -3.19
C ASP A 273 5.99 1.60 -2.50
N PHE A 274 5.27 0.57 -2.95
CA PHE A 274 5.42 -0.83 -2.55
C PHE A 274 6.19 -1.65 -3.59
N GLY A 275 6.85 -1.01 -4.56
CA GLY A 275 7.48 -1.70 -5.69
C GLY A 275 8.42 -2.82 -5.26
N VAL A 276 8.29 -3.99 -5.89
CA VAL A 276 9.14 -5.18 -5.65
C VAL A 276 9.04 -5.72 -4.21
N ALA A 277 8.01 -5.34 -3.43
CA ALA A 277 7.74 -5.94 -2.12
C ALA A 277 7.24 -7.39 -2.24
N SER A 278 7.40 -8.15 -1.15
CA SER A 278 6.85 -9.50 -1.00
C SER A 278 5.96 -9.60 0.23
N PHE A 279 4.75 -10.12 0.05
CA PHE A 279 3.76 -10.39 1.10
C PHE A 279 3.52 -11.89 1.16
N GLU A 280 4.19 -12.59 2.07
CA GLU A 280 4.14 -14.06 2.14
C GLU A 280 2.81 -14.57 2.72
N ALA A 281 2.23 -13.83 3.67
CA ALA A 281 0.90 -14.08 4.25
C ALA A 281 -0.17 -13.13 3.66
N ASP A 282 -1.37 -13.14 4.26
CA ASP A 282 -2.48 -12.29 3.82
C ASP A 282 -2.15 -10.80 4.03
N ALA A 283 -2.53 -9.97 3.05
CA ALA A 283 -2.31 -8.53 3.05
C ALA A 283 -3.64 -7.78 2.83
N ASP A 284 -4.02 -6.96 3.81
CA ASP A 284 -5.24 -6.16 3.79
C ASP A 284 -4.92 -4.70 3.46
N PHE A 285 -5.45 -4.20 2.35
CA PHE A 285 -5.42 -2.81 1.90
C PHE A 285 -6.86 -2.26 1.75
N SER A 286 -7.82 -2.82 2.48
CA SER A 286 -9.22 -2.41 2.38
C SER A 286 -9.40 -0.97 2.86
N ARG A 287 -10.20 -0.19 2.13
CA ARG A 287 -10.40 1.24 2.39
C ARG A 287 -9.11 2.07 2.36
N LEU A 288 -8.04 1.55 1.75
CA LEU A 288 -6.82 2.31 1.48
C LEU A 288 -7.16 3.57 0.67
N ASN A 289 -6.59 4.70 1.06
CA ASN A 289 -6.78 5.98 0.38
C ASN A 289 -5.42 6.56 -0.02
N THR A 290 -5.18 6.67 -1.32
CA THR A 290 -3.95 7.31 -1.85
C THR A 290 -4.32 8.54 -2.66
N ALA A 291 -3.75 9.69 -2.31
CA ALA A 291 -3.90 10.94 -3.04
C ALA A 291 -2.88 11.06 -4.17
N GLY A 292 -1.63 10.59 -3.96
CA GLY A 292 -0.60 10.50 -4.98
C GLY A 292 -0.49 9.11 -5.62
N ILE A 293 0.52 8.93 -6.45
CA ILE A 293 0.81 7.68 -7.15
C ILE A 293 0.97 6.53 -6.15
N ALA A 294 0.25 5.43 -6.38
CA ALA A 294 0.38 4.19 -5.62
C ALA A 294 1.03 3.11 -6.49
N SER A 295 2.26 2.74 -6.18
CA SER A 295 3.03 1.73 -6.91
C SER A 295 3.01 0.39 -6.17
N PHE A 296 2.43 -0.62 -6.81
CA PHE A 296 2.51 -2.05 -6.48
C PHE A 296 3.16 -2.82 -7.65
N ALA A 297 4.06 -2.17 -8.37
CA ALA A 297 4.71 -2.76 -9.54
C ALA A 297 5.64 -3.90 -9.12
N ALA A 298 5.57 -5.02 -9.85
CA ALA A 298 6.37 -6.22 -9.61
C ALA A 298 6.30 -6.77 -8.16
N VAL A 299 5.19 -6.53 -7.45
CA VAL A 299 4.93 -7.09 -6.12
C VAL A 299 4.53 -8.55 -6.21
N THR A 300 4.98 -9.36 -5.24
CA THR A 300 4.50 -10.74 -5.07
C THR A 300 3.60 -10.84 -3.84
N PHE A 301 2.36 -11.26 -4.05
CA PHE A 301 1.42 -11.61 -2.99
C PHE A 301 1.33 -13.15 -2.88
N GLY A 302 1.99 -13.71 -1.87
CA GLY A 302 1.92 -15.12 -1.45
C GLY A 302 0.58 -15.49 -0.83
N GLY A 303 0.05 -14.62 0.05
CA GLY A 303 -1.29 -14.69 0.62
C GLY A 303 -2.34 -13.90 -0.16
N LYS A 304 -3.56 -13.81 0.39
CA LYS A 304 -4.66 -13.02 -0.19
C LYS A 304 -4.29 -11.55 -0.20
N ALA A 305 -4.66 -10.83 -1.26
CA ALA A 305 -4.47 -9.39 -1.34
C ALA A 305 -5.84 -8.69 -1.46
N VAL A 306 -6.21 -7.91 -0.45
CA VAL A 306 -7.56 -7.32 -0.35
C VAL A 306 -7.49 -5.80 -0.47
N PHE A 307 -7.89 -5.26 -1.61
CA PHE A 307 -8.01 -3.83 -1.90
C PHE A 307 -9.48 -3.38 -1.95
N THR A 308 -10.35 -3.94 -1.11
CA THR A 308 -11.80 -3.70 -1.20
C THR A 308 -12.15 -2.27 -0.77
N ALA A 309 -12.99 -1.60 -1.56
CA ALA A 309 -13.44 -0.23 -1.30
C ALA A 309 -12.31 0.79 -1.12
N SER A 310 -11.17 0.56 -1.77
CA SER A 310 -10.01 1.46 -1.76
C SER A 310 -10.16 2.54 -2.82
N THR A 311 -9.54 3.70 -2.61
CA THR A 311 -9.56 4.83 -3.53
C THR A 311 -8.15 5.26 -3.89
N PHE A 312 -7.82 5.19 -5.17
CA PHE A 312 -6.58 5.68 -5.76
C PHE A 312 -6.89 6.94 -6.56
N HIS A 313 -6.62 8.12 -6.03
CA HIS A 313 -7.00 9.38 -6.68
C HIS A 313 -6.16 9.69 -7.92
N ASP A 314 -4.86 9.41 -7.83
CA ASP A 314 -3.90 9.51 -8.93
C ASP A 314 -3.65 8.12 -9.55
N GLU A 315 -2.53 7.93 -10.25
CA GLU A 315 -2.19 6.66 -10.89
C GLU A 315 -1.97 5.52 -9.89
N ALA A 316 -2.41 4.31 -10.27
CA ALA A 316 -2.18 3.08 -9.52
C ALA A 316 -1.48 2.04 -10.40
N HIS A 317 -0.29 1.60 -10.03
CA HIS A 317 0.55 0.73 -10.86
C HIS A 317 0.65 -0.66 -10.24
N PHE A 318 0.01 -1.66 -10.83
CA PHE A 318 0.10 -3.07 -10.46
C PHE A 318 0.90 -3.89 -11.48
N ALA A 319 1.52 -3.24 -12.46
CA ALA A 319 2.15 -3.89 -13.60
C ALA A 319 3.17 -4.97 -13.16
N ALA A 320 3.14 -6.11 -13.86
CA ALA A 320 3.97 -7.29 -13.59
C ALA A 320 3.90 -7.87 -12.16
N SER A 321 2.89 -7.52 -11.36
CA SER A 321 2.68 -8.15 -10.05
C SER A 321 2.08 -9.56 -10.16
N VAL A 322 2.37 -10.39 -9.17
CA VAL A 322 1.94 -11.79 -9.10
C VAL A 322 1.10 -12.02 -7.84
N PHE A 323 -0.13 -12.48 -8.03
CA PHE A 323 -1.05 -12.86 -6.97
C PHE A 323 -1.18 -14.39 -6.93
N ASN A 324 -0.62 -15.02 -5.90
CA ASN A 324 -0.65 -16.49 -5.74
C ASN A 324 -1.97 -16.99 -5.12
N ARG A 325 -2.69 -16.10 -4.43
CA ARG A 325 -4.02 -16.31 -3.82
C ARG A 325 -4.98 -15.24 -4.34
N PRO A 326 -6.28 -15.24 -3.96
CA PRO A 326 -7.24 -14.33 -4.53
C PRO A 326 -6.87 -12.86 -4.33
N ALA A 327 -7.03 -12.09 -5.39
CA ALA A 327 -6.85 -10.63 -5.41
C ALA A 327 -8.22 -9.96 -5.47
N VAL A 328 -8.54 -9.09 -4.51
CA VAL A 328 -9.89 -8.53 -4.35
C VAL A 328 -9.85 -7.01 -4.43
N PHE A 329 -10.29 -6.43 -5.56
CA PHE A 329 -10.38 -4.99 -5.83
C PHE A 329 -11.82 -4.47 -5.82
N SER A 330 -12.75 -5.24 -5.28
CA SER A 330 -14.19 -4.99 -5.41
C SER A 330 -14.60 -3.67 -4.78
N LYS A 331 -15.49 -2.93 -5.46
CA LYS A 331 -16.02 -1.61 -5.05
C LYS A 331 -14.98 -0.50 -4.93
N SER A 332 -13.79 -0.68 -5.50
CA SER A 332 -12.71 0.31 -5.43
C SER A 332 -12.83 1.33 -6.57
N LEU A 333 -12.22 2.50 -6.35
CA LEU A 333 -12.16 3.60 -7.32
C LEU A 333 -10.72 3.85 -7.73
N PHE A 334 -10.46 3.75 -9.03
CA PHE A 334 -9.24 4.21 -9.69
C PHE A 334 -9.54 5.53 -10.39
N GLY A 335 -9.21 6.64 -9.74
CA GLY A 335 -9.39 8.01 -10.21
C GLY A 335 -8.41 8.38 -11.33
N GLY A 336 -7.14 8.01 -11.18
CA GLY A 336 -6.10 8.15 -12.21
C GLY A 336 -5.94 6.89 -13.07
N ALA A 337 -4.86 6.86 -13.86
CA ALA A 337 -4.58 5.73 -14.74
C ALA A 337 -4.27 4.45 -13.93
N ALA A 338 -4.92 3.35 -14.29
CA ALA A 338 -4.77 2.07 -13.61
C ALA A 338 -3.98 1.09 -14.48
N ARG A 339 -2.76 0.75 -14.08
CA ARG A 339 -1.84 -0.08 -14.87
C ARG A 339 -1.72 -1.49 -14.29
N PHE A 340 -2.43 -2.44 -14.87
CA PHE A 340 -2.40 -3.88 -14.57
C PHE A 340 -1.68 -4.70 -15.66
N ALA A 341 -0.90 -4.04 -16.53
CA ALA A 341 -0.21 -4.70 -17.63
C ALA A 341 0.70 -5.85 -17.13
N GLY A 342 0.55 -7.03 -17.70
CA GLY A 342 1.32 -8.22 -17.35
C GLY A 342 1.08 -8.79 -15.96
N VAL A 343 0.02 -8.37 -15.24
CA VAL A 343 -0.37 -8.98 -13.96
C VAL A 343 -0.66 -10.46 -14.13
N VAL A 344 -0.26 -11.27 -13.15
CA VAL A 344 -0.55 -12.70 -13.10
C VAL A 344 -1.36 -13.02 -11.84
N THR A 345 -2.55 -13.59 -11.99
CA THR A 345 -3.31 -14.15 -10.87
C THR A 345 -3.37 -15.67 -11.02
N LYS A 346 -2.85 -16.39 -10.01
CA LYS A 346 -2.88 -17.87 -9.96
C LYS A 346 -4.16 -18.43 -9.37
N GLN A 347 -5.00 -17.54 -8.83
CA GLN A 347 -6.35 -17.79 -8.37
C GLN A 347 -7.22 -16.60 -8.76
N SER A 348 -8.43 -16.55 -8.20
CA SER A 348 -9.46 -15.58 -8.58
C SER A 348 -9.04 -14.12 -8.46
N ALA A 349 -9.57 -13.30 -9.37
CA ALA A 349 -9.42 -11.84 -9.37
C ALA A 349 -10.80 -11.17 -9.36
N MET A 350 -11.08 -10.33 -8.35
CA MET A 350 -12.42 -9.76 -8.11
C MET A 350 -12.41 -8.25 -8.28
N PHE A 351 -12.86 -7.77 -9.44
CA PHE A 351 -13.06 -6.35 -9.79
C PHE A 351 -14.55 -5.95 -9.77
N ARG A 352 -15.37 -6.68 -9.00
CA ARG A 352 -16.81 -6.48 -8.99
C ARG A 352 -17.17 -5.09 -8.47
N GLY A 353 -17.92 -4.34 -9.27
CA GLY A 353 -18.34 -2.97 -8.94
C GLY A 353 -17.18 -1.98 -8.81
N THR A 354 -16.01 -2.29 -9.36
CA THR A 354 -14.86 -1.37 -9.41
C THR A 354 -15.10 -0.29 -10.47
N SER A 355 -14.67 0.95 -10.19
CA SER A 355 -14.77 2.07 -11.13
C SER A 355 -13.38 2.53 -11.55
N PHE A 356 -13.15 2.60 -12.86
CA PHE A 356 -11.96 3.17 -13.49
C PHE A 356 -12.36 4.47 -14.16
N ALA A 357 -12.03 5.61 -13.53
CA ALA A 357 -12.40 6.94 -14.01
C ALA A 357 -11.51 7.40 -15.19
N SER A 358 -10.32 6.82 -15.32
CA SER A 358 -9.34 7.08 -16.38
C SER A 358 -8.95 5.77 -17.08
N ALA A 359 -7.89 5.81 -17.89
CA ALA A 359 -7.42 4.66 -18.66
C ALA A 359 -7.07 3.47 -17.77
N ALA A 360 -7.52 2.27 -18.16
CA ALA A 360 -7.27 1.01 -17.48
C ALA A 360 -6.56 0.03 -18.43
N ASP A 361 -5.33 -0.36 -18.07
CA ASP A 361 -4.48 -1.21 -18.89
C ASP A 361 -4.29 -2.59 -18.25
N PHE A 362 -4.94 -3.60 -18.83
CA PHE A 362 -4.80 -5.03 -18.51
C PHE A 362 -4.05 -5.80 -19.62
N SER A 363 -3.26 -5.11 -20.44
CA SER A 363 -2.57 -5.74 -21.57
C SER A 363 -1.63 -6.85 -21.11
N GLY A 364 -1.72 -8.01 -21.76
CA GLY A 364 -0.92 -9.18 -21.40
C GLY A 364 -1.17 -9.74 -19.99
N ALA A 365 -2.21 -9.30 -19.29
CA ALA A 365 -2.56 -9.88 -17.99
C ALA A 365 -2.96 -11.35 -18.14
N SER A 366 -2.61 -12.19 -17.17
CA SER A 366 -2.92 -13.61 -17.12
C SER A 366 -3.73 -13.90 -15.88
N PHE A 367 -5.02 -14.13 -16.08
CA PHE A 367 -5.92 -14.54 -15.02
C PHE A 367 -6.18 -16.04 -15.08
N THR A 368 -6.23 -16.67 -13.92
CA THR A 368 -6.57 -18.08 -13.80
C THR A 368 -7.74 -18.27 -12.83
N GLN A 369 -8.58 -19.27 -13.12
CA GLN A 369 -9.79 -19.61 -12.37
C GLN A 369 -10.99 -18.68 -12.62
N TYR A 370 -11.39 -17.88 -11.62
CA TYR A 370 -12.61 -17.08 -11.65
C TYR A 370 -12.27 -15.59 -11.67
N GLU A 371 -12.70 -14.90 -12.72
CA GLU A 371 -12.54 -13.47 -12.85
C GLU A 371 -13.89 -12.78 -12.83
N ASP A 372 -14.05 -11.81 -11.94
CA ASP A 372 -15.31 -11.07 -11.80
C ASP A 372 -15.11 -9.57 -12.01
N PHE A 373 -15.37 -9.11 -13.23
CA PHE A 373 -15.56 -7.71 -13.59
C PHE A 373 -17.04 -7.31 -13.57
N GLY A 374 -17.90 -8.10 -12.91
CA GLY A 374 -19.33 -7.85 -12.89
C GLY A 374 -19.68 -6.47 -12.34
N GLY A 375 -20.40 -5.67 -13.14
CA GLY A 375 -20.75 -4.29 -12.77
C GLY A 375 -19.56 -3.33 -12.68
N ALA A 376 -18.38 -3.69 -13.20
CA ALA A 376 -17.26 -2.77 -13.31
C ALA A 376 -17.56 -1.65 -14.33
N ARG A 377 -17.07 -0.45 -14.05
CA ARG A 377 -17.27 0.74 -14.88
C ARG A 377 -15.92 1.25 -15.39
N PHE A 378 -15.81 1.46 -16.68
CA PHE A 378 -14.63 2.02 -17.35
C PHE A 378 -15.04 3.31 -18.06
N ASP A 379 -14.71 4.46 -17.45
CA ASP A 379 -15.01 5.79 -18.00
C ASP A 379 -13.94 6.28 -18.99
N GLY A 380 -12.71 5.76 -18.88
CA GLY A 380 -11.65 5.93 -19.87
C GLY A 380 -11.44 4.68 -20.74
N ASP A 381 -10.40 4.71 -21.58
CA ASP A 381 -10.02 3.59 -22.44
C ASP A 381 -9.70 2.34 -21.60
N ALA A 382 -10.22 1.19 -22.01
CA ALA A 382 -9.95 -0.10 -21.37
C ALA A 382 -9.28 -1.05 -22.34
N THR A 383 -8.06 -1.49 -22.03
CA THR A 383 -7.32 -2.45 -22.87
C THR A 383 -7.10 -3.77 -22.15
N PHE A 384 -7.60 -4.84 -22.76
CA PHE A 384 -7.36 -6.25 -22.42
C PHE A 384 -6.59 -6.94 -23.56
N SER A 385 -5.88 -6.17 -24.38
CA SER A 385 -5.15 -6.71 -25.52
C SER A 385 -4.16 -7.78 -25.07
N ARG A 386 -4.24 -8.97 -25.69
CA ARG A 386 -3.41 -10.14 -25.35
C ARG A 386 -3.59 -10.65 -23.91
N ALA A 387 -4.62 -10.22 -23.19
CA ALA A 387 -4.95 -10.79 -21.90
C ALA A 387 -5.40 -12.26 -22.08
N SER A 388 -5.08 -13.09 -21.08
CA SER A 388 -5.41 -14.51 -21.07
C SER A 388 -6.28 -14.82 -19.85
N PHE A 389 -7.43 -15.45 -20.09
CA PHE A 389 -8.37 -15.90 -19.07
C PHE A 389 -8.41 -17.43 -19.12
N ILE A 390 -7.73 -18.06 -18.17
CA ILE A 390 -7.34 -19.46 -18.25
C ILE A 390 -8.19 -20.31 -17.31
N ALA A 391 -9.00 -21.20 -17.88
CA ALA A 391 -9.56 -22.35 -17.17
C ALA A 391 -8.45 -23.36 -16.86
N LEU A 392 -8.40 -23.85 -15.62
CA LEU A 392 -7.48 -24.89 -15.19
C LEU A 392 -8.16 -26.27 -15.27
N PRO A 393 -7.47 -27.34 -15.73
CA PRO A 393 -8.00 -28.70 -15.72
C PRO A 393 -8.51 -29.08 -14.33
N ARG A 394 -9.80 -29.42 -14.20
CA ARG A 394 -10.41 -29.71 -12.89
C ARG A 394 -10.06 -31.11 -12.39
N THR A 395 -9.66 -31.22 -11.12
CA THR A 395 -9.76 -32.48 -10.37
C THR A 395 -11.15 -32.63 -9.73
N ARG A 396 -11.55 -33.84 -9.32
CA ARG A 396 -12.89 -34.14 -8.74
C ARG A 396 -13.24 -33.27 -7.51
N TYR A 397 -12.24 -32.72 -6.82
CA TYR A 397 -12.37 -31.92 -5.60
C TYR A 397 -12.44 -30.40 -5.86
N GLU A 398 -12.20 -29.94 -7.09
CA GLU A 398 -12.18 -28.51 -7.45
C GLU A 398 -13.45 -28.06 -8.19
N MET A 399 -14.49 -28.90 -8.21
CA MET A 399 -15.74 -28.60 -8.91
C MET A 399 -16.57 -27.46 -8.29
N ASP A 400 -16.24 -27.06 -7.06
CA ASP A 400 -16.99 -26.02 -6.32
C ASP A 400 -16.68 -24.59 -6.78
N PHE A 401 -15.63 -24.37 -7.59
CA PHE A 401 -15.26 -23.04 -8.08
C PHE A 401 -15.67 -22.82 -9.55
N PRO A 402 -16.43 -21.76 -9.87
CA PRO A 402 -16.75 -21.43 -11.26
C PRO A 402 -15.49 -20.97 -11.99
N GLN A 403 -15.14 -21.58 -13.12
CA GLN A 403 -14.03 -21.13 -13.96
C GLN A 403 -14.62 -20.43 -15.18
N ARG A 404 -14.83 -19.12 -15.08
CA ARG A 404 -15.41 -18.29 -16.12
C ARG A 404 -14.92 -16.86 -15.94
N ALA A 405 -14.71 -16.17 -17.05
CA ALA A 405 -14.54 -14.73 -17.02
C ALA A 405 -15.93 -14.06 -17.04
N ASN A 406 -16.20 -13.18 -16.09
CA ASN A 406 -17.49 -12.49 -15.98
C ASN A 406 -17.33 -10.99 -16.19
N PHE A 407 -17.89 -10.48 -17.29
CA PHE A 407 -18.06 -9.05 -17.60
C PHE A 407 -19.53 -8.65 -17.59
N ASP A 408 -20.41 -9.47 -16.99
CA ASP A 408 -21.85 -9.18 -16.98
C ASP A 408 -22.13 -7.83 -16.30
N ASN A 409 -22.97 -7.01 -16.92
CA ASN A 409 -23.31 -5.65 -16.48
C ASN A 409 -22.11 -4.68 -16.41
N ALA A 410 -20.96 -5.01 -16.99
CA ALA A 410 -19.87 -4.05 -17.12
C ALA A 410 -20.24 -2.92 -18.12
N ALA A 411 -19.69 -1.74 -17.93
CA ALA A 411 -19.92 -0.59 -18.80
C ALA A 411 -18.59 0.03 -19.24
N PHE A 412 -18.43 0.20 -20.55
CA PHE A 412 -17.29 0.84 -21.20
C PHE A 412 -17.78 2.12 -21.88
N ALA A 413 -17.43 3.28 -21.32
CA ALA A 413 -17.84 4.58 -21.85
C ALA A 413 -17.04 4.97 -23.10
N GLN A 414 -15.76 4.61 -23.12
CA GLN A 414 -14.85 4.80 -24.25
C GLN A 414 -14.50 3.46 -24.91
N ASP A 415 -13.42 3.43 -25.68
CA ASP A 415 -13.02 2.27 -26.46
C ASP A 415 -12.60 1.10 -25.56
N ALA A 416 -13.08 -0.09 -25.92
CA ALA A 416 -12.78 -1.35 -25.24
C ALA A 416 -12.03 -2.28 -26.19
N ASN A 417 -10.76 -2.54 -25.89
CA ASN A 417 -9.87 -3.32 -26.73
C ASN A 417 -9.58 -4.70 -26.13
N PHE A 418 -10.24 -5.74 -26.65
CA PHE A 418 -10.00 -7.16 -26.36
C PHE A 418 -9.22 -7.87 -27.48
N SER A 419 -8.51 -7.11 -28.32
CA SER A 419 -7.82 -7.71 -29.47
C SER A 419 -6.80 -8.75 -29.03
N LYS A 420 -6.83 -9.90 -29.70
CA LYS A 420 -5.96 -11.06 -29.42
C LYS A 420 -6.06 -11.58 -27.98
N ALA A 421 -7.11 -11.25 -27.25
CA ALA A 421 -7.39 -11.86 -25.95
C ALA A 421 -7.75 -13.35 -26.13
N THR A 422 -7.40 -14.17 -25.14
CA THR A 422 -7.67 -15.61 -25.15
C THR A 422 -8.51 -15.99 -23.95
N PHE A 423 -9.67 -16.60 -24.20
CA PHE A 423 -10.58 -17.11 -23.19
C PHE A 423 -10.67 -18.63 -23.33
N THR A 424 -9.94 -19.37 -22.49
CA THR A 424 -10.03 -20.85 -22.44
C THR A 424 -11.14 -21.33 -21.50
N ALA A 425 -11.93 -20.40 -20.98
CA ALA A 425 -13.18 -20.63 -20.28
C ALA A 425 -14.33 -19.95 -21.03
N PHE A 426 -15.57 -20.30 -20.69
CA PHE A 426 -16.72 -19.50 -21.12
C PHE A 426 -16.64 -18.08 -20.57
N VAL A 427 -16.97 -17.09 -21.39
CA VAL A 427 -17.01 -15.68 -20.99
C VAL A 427 -18.44 -15.11 -21.08
N GLY A 428 -18.85 -14.43 -20.02
CA GLY A 428 -20.12 -13.71 -19.94
C GLY A 428 -19.94 -12.22 -20.23
N PHE A 429 -20.65 -11.73 -21.24
CA PHE A 429 -20.82 -10.32 -21.58
C PHE A 429 -22.31 -9.94 -21.52
N ARG A 430 -23.09 -10.56 -20.62
CA ARG A 430 -24.53 -10.32 -20.57
C ARG A 430 -24.80 -8.94 -20.02
N ARG A 431 -25.69 -8.19 -20.68
CA ARG A 431 -26.05 -6.81 -20.29
C ARG A 431 -24.83 -5.87 -20.23
N VAL A 432 -23.74 -6.19 -20.92
CA VAL A 432 -22.58 -5.30 -21.04
C VAL A 432 -22.96 -4.11 -21.92
N THR A 433 -22.40 -2.94 -21.65
CA THR A 433 -22.56 -1.76 -22.50
C THR A 433 -21.20 -1.32 -23.04
N PHE A 434 -21.04 -1.34 -24.36
CA PHE A 434 -19.93 -0.73 -25.08
C PHE A 434 -20.42 0.56 -25.76
N ALA A 435 -20.23 1.71 -25.12
CA ALA A 435 -20.63 3.00 -25.68
C ALA A 435 -19.61 3.50 -26.73
N GLY A 436 -18.32 3.26 -26.50
CA GLY A 436 -17.24 3.44 -27.48
C GLY A 436 -17.09 2.25 -28.43
N ALA A 437 -16.01 2.23 -29.21
CA ALA A 437 -15.71 1.12 -30.11
C ALA A 437 -15.28 -0.13 -29.31
N ALA A 438 -15.80 -1.30 -29.69
CA ALA A 438 -15.41 -2.58 -29.13
C ALA A 438 -14.61 -3.38 -30.16
N SER A 439 -13.38 -3.76 -29.83
CA SER A 439 -12.55 -4.60 -30.69
C SER A 439 -12.27 -5.95 -30.05
N PHE A 440 -12.74 -7.01 -30.67
CA PHE A 440 -12.41 -8.41 -30.40
C PHE A 440 -11.52 -8.99 -31.50
N ASN A 441 -10.88 -8.14 -32.30
CA ASN A 441 -10.10 -8.56 -33.45
C ASN A 441 -9.03 -9.59 -33.05
N GLY A 442 -9.07 -10.77 -33.66
CA GLY A 442 -8.12 -11.83 -33.35
C GLY A 442 -8.34 -12.55 -32.02
N ALA A 443 -9.43 -12.30 -31.29
CA ALA A 443 -9.70 -12.94 -30.00
C ALA A 443 -10.12 -14.42 -30.17
N SER A 444 -9.76 -15.25 -29.20
CA SER A 444 -10.08 -16.69 -29.17
C SER A 444 -10.98 -17.00 -27.98
N PHE A 445 -12.09 -17.69 -28.22
CA PHE A 445 -13.08 -18.05 -27.20
C PHE A 445 -13.34 -19.56 -27.19
N GLU A 446 -13.55 -20.14 -26.01
CA GLU A 446 -14.28 -21.43 -25.90
C GLU A 446 -15.77 -21.23 -26.21
N GLY A 447 -16.36 -20.18 -25.64
CA GLY A 447 -17.72 -19.73 -25.91
C GLY A 447 -17.99 -18.37 -25.26
N ALA A 448 -18.80 -17.54 -25.92
CA ALA A 448 -19.08 -16.16 -25.50
C ALA A 448 -20.57 -15.84 -25.52
N TYR A 449 -21.06 -15.18 -24.47
CA TYR A 449 -22.49 -14.88 -24.28
C TYR A 449 -22.73 -13.36 -24.18
N PHE A 450 -23.38 -12.79 -25.19
CA PHE A 450 -23.67 -11.35 -25.36
C PHE A 450 -25.15 -11.00 -25.21
N ALA A 451 -25.97 -11.86 -24.59
CA ALA A 451 -27.40 -11.57 -24.42
C ALA A 451 -27.63 -10.24 -23.68
N ASP A 452 -28.50 -9.38 -24.24
CA ASP A 452 -28.79 -8.01 -23.75
C ASP A 452 -27.61 -7.03 -23.80
N ALA A 453 -26.49 -7.41 -24.45
CA ALA A 453 -25.36 -6.50 -24.66
C ALA A 453 -25.75 -5.32 -25.55
N THR A 454 -25.11 -4.17 -25.36
CA THR A 454 -25.33 -2.96 -26.17
C THR A 454 -24.03 -2.50 -26.81
N PHE A 455 -24.05 -2.31 -28.12
CA PHE A 455 -22.94 -1.77 -28.92
C PHE A 455 -23.35 -0.41 -29.51
N GLY A 456 -22.76 0.68 -29.01
CA GLY A 456 -23.05 2.05 -29.40
C GLY A 456 -22.31 2.51 -30.65
N GLN A 457 -21.09 2.00 -30.85
CA GLN A 457 -20.21 2.30 -31.99
C GLN A 457 -19.65 1.01 -32.58
N ARG A 458 -18.58 1.10 -33.39
CA ARG A 458 -17.91 -0.01 -34.07
C ARG A 458 -17.77 -1.26 -33.21
N ALA A 459 -18.07 -2.41 -33.80
CA ALA A 459 -17.88 -3.72 -33.20
C ALA A 459 -17.06 -4.60 -34.17
N ASP A 460 -15.77 -4.79 -33.87
CA ASP A 460 -14.83 -5.55 -34.71
C ASP A 460 -14.61 -6.95 -34.14
N PHE A 461 -15.29 -7.94 -34.69
CA PHE A 461 -15.13 -9.37 -34.41
C PHE A 461 -14.37 -10.10 -35.51
N ARG A 462 -13.50 -9.43 -36.28
CA ARG A 462 -12.73 -10.12 -37.31
C ARG A 462 -11.68 -11.04 -36.74
N GLN A 463 -11.37 -12.11 -37.46
CA GLN A 463 -10.35 -13.08 -37.09
C GLN A 463 -10.60 -13.72 -35.71
N THR A 464 -11.85 -13.82 -35.26
CA THR A 464 -12.17 -14.49 -33.99
C THR A 464 -12.26 -16.01 -34.14
N SER A 465 -12.07 -16.76 -33.06
CA SER A 465 -12.37 -18.21 -33.07
C SER A 465 -13.22 -18.62 -31.87
N PHE A 466 -14.03 -19.67 -32.05
CA PHE A 466 -14.97 -20.23 -31.09
C PHE A 466 -14.81 -21.74 -31.07
N ALA A 467 -14.28 -22.29 -29.98
CA ALA A 467 -13.84 -23.69 -29.94
C ALA A 467 -14.96 -24.68 -29.64
N TYR A 468 -15.95 -24.31 -28.81
CA TYR A 468 -16.94 -25.27 -28.30
C TYR A 468 -18.39 -24.94 -28.69
N VAL A 469 -18.74 -23.66 -28.82
CA VAL A 469 -20.09 -23.23 -29.16
C VAL A 469 -20.08 -21.92 -29.94
N GLU A 470 -21.10 -21.72 -30.78
CA GLU A 470 -21.36 -20.45 -31.43
C GLU A 470 -21.56 -19.31 -30.42
N PRO A 471 -21.11 -18.08 -30.73
CA PRO A 471 -21.39 -16.92 -29.88
C PRO A 471 -22.89 -16.66 -29.81
N SER A 472 -23.40 -16.47 -28.59
CA SER A 472 -24.83 -16.24 -28.36
C SER A 472 -25.10 -14.74 -28.18
N PHE A 473 -25.98 -14.19 -29.02
CA PHE A 473 -26.46 -12.80 -28.95
C PHE A 473 -27.90 -12.69 -28.46
N GLU A 474 -28.54 -13.80 -28.13
CA GLU A 474 -29.91 -13.87 -27.64
C GLU A 474 -30.03 -14.92 -26.52
N ALA A 475 -30.78 -14.60 -25.46
CA ALA A 475 -31.09 -15.56 -24.40
C ALA A 475 -32.22 -16.51 -24.83
N LEU A 476 -32.05 -17.81 -24.54
CA LEU A 476 -33.05 -18.88 -24.78
C LEU A 476 -34.26 -18.84 -23.81
N GLU A 477 -34.45 -17.78 -23.03
CA GLU A 477 -35.50 -17.68 -21.99
C GLU A 477 -36.77 -16.94 -22.45
N ARG A 478 -37.87 -17.11 -21.70
CA ARG A 478 -39.24 -16.60 -21.98
C ARG A 478 -39.38 -15.08 -22.14
N ARG A 479 -38.35 -14.29 -21.83
CA ARG A 479 -38.26 -12.84 -22.13
C ARG A 479 -37.07 -12.67 -23.06
N LEU A 480 -37.34 -12.46 -24.36
CA LEU A 480 -36.34 -12.35 -25.44
C LEU A 480 -35.36 -11.21 -25.15
N ARG A 481 -34.25 -11.52 -24.48
CA ARG A 481 -33.16 -10.58 -24.23
C ARG A 481 -32.15 -10.70 -25.36
N ARG A 482 -32.07 -9.67 -26.19
CA ARG A 482 -31.30 -9.62 -27.44
C ARG A 482 -30.18 -8.62 -27.33
N ALA A 483 -29.03 -8.90 -27.93
CA ALA A 483 -27.99 -7.92 -28.13
C ALA A 483 -28.50 -6.80 -29.06
N ARG A 484 -28.05 -5.58 -28.79
CA ARG A 484 -28.49 -4.35 -29.43
C ARG A 484 -27.32 -3.64 -30.08
N PHE A 485 -27.50 -3.22 -31.32
CA PHE A 485 -26.53 -2.47 -32.10
C PHE A 485 -27.13 -1.11 -32.50
N SER A 486 -26.35 -0.04 -32.38
CA SER A 486 -26.82 1.32 -32.66
C SER A 486 -27.09 1.51 -34.15
N ALA A 487 -28.29 1.97 -34.49
CA ALA A 487 -28.63 2.37 -35.85
C ALA A 487 -27.97 3.69 -36.29
N GLN A 488 -27.26 4.38 -35.40
CA GLN A 488 -26.48 5.58 -35.74
C GLN A 488 -25.08 5.23 -36.25
N ALA A 489 -24.50 4.07 -35.89
CA ALA A 489 -23.18 3.65 -36.37
C ALA A 489 -23.15 3.45 -37.91
N ASP A 490 -21.95 3.45 -38.50
CA ASP A 490 -21.79 3.04 -39.91
C ASP A 490 -22.06 1.53 -40.04
N PRO A 491 -22.91 1.05 -40.98
CA PRO A 491 -23.14 -0.39 -41.13
C PRO A 491 -21.88 -1.17 -41.47
N GLN A 492 -20.86 -0.52 -42.04
CA GLN A 492 -19.55 -1.13 -42.32
C GLN A 492 -18.67 -1.26 -41.06
N ASP A 493 -19.06 -0.66 -39.94
CA ASP A 493 -18.33 -0.76 -38.67
C ASP A 493 -18.74 -1.99 -37.83
N TYR A 494 -19.73 -2.77 -38.28
CA TYR A 494 -20.08 -4.05 -37.67
C TYR A 494 -19.49 -5.19 -38.48
N LEU A 495 -18.41 -5.76 -37.97
CA LEU A 495 -17.56 -6.71 -38.70
C LEU A 495 -17.57 -8.05 -37.97
N PHE A 496 -18.15 -9.07 -38.59
CA PHE A 496 -18.25 -10.42 -38.03
C PHE A 496 -17.55 -11.42 -38.95
N GLU A 497 -16.39 -11.92 -38.51
CA GLU A 497 -15.61 -12.88 -39.29
C GLU A 497 -14.89 -13.86 -38.35
N ALA A 498 -15.27 -15.13 -38.40
CA ALA A 498 -14.54 -16.20 -37.73
C ALA A 498 -13.36 -16.68 -38.59
N ARG A 499 -12.27 -17.12 -37.95
CA ARG A 499 -11.13 -17.72 -38.64
C ARG A 499 -11.55 -19.00 -39.37
N PRO A 500 -10.93 -19.33 -40.52
CA PRO A 500 -11.24 -20.57 -41.24
C PRO A 500 -11.09 -21.84 -40.40
N GLU A 501 -10.18 -21.86 -39.42
CA GLU A 501 -9.93 -23.00 -38.56
C GLU A 501 -10.89 -23.10 -37.36
N SER A 502 -11.77 -22.10 -37.18
CA SER A 502 -12.73 -22.08 -36.08
C SER A 502 -13.87 -23.08 -36.34
N PRO A 503 -14.16 -24.01 -35.42
CA PRO A 503 -15.25 -24.98 -35.60
C PRO A 503 -16.63 -24.33 -35.54
N HIS A 504 -16.75 -23.20 -34.84
CA HIS A 504 -17.96 -22.39 -34.76
C HIS A 504 -17.69 -20.95 -35.24
N GLY A 505 -18.74 -20.25 -35.67
CA GLY A 505 -18.62 -18.90 -36.20
C GLY A 505 -19.91 -18.11 -36.06
N PHE A 506 -20.06 -17.06 -36.86
CA PHE A 506 -21.24 -16.21 -36.83
C PHE A 506 -22.27 -16.68 -37.86
N SER A 507 -23.52 -16.84 -37.42
CA SER A 507 -24.68 -16.85 -38.29
C SER A 507 -25.20 -15.42 -38.38
N CYS A 508 -25.04 -14.77 -39.54
CA CYS A 508 -25.44 -13.36 -39.73
C CYS A 508 -26.68 -13.27 -40.62
N GLY A 509 -27.58 -12.36 -40.24
CA GLY A 509 -28.77 -11.98 -40.97
C GLY A 509 -28.80 -10.47 -41.23
N THR A 510 -29.89 -9.99 -41.81
CA THR A 510 -30.09 -8.55 -42.04
C THR A 510 -31.13 -7.97 -41.08
N ALA A 511 -30.84 -6.80 -40.51
CA ALA A 511 -31.81 -5.98 -39.78
C ALA A 511 -31.89 -4.59 -40.40
N GLU A 512 -33.07 -3.98 -40.37
CA GLU A 512 -33.30 -2.64 -40.91
C GLU A 512 -33.92 -1.72 -39.86
N LEU A 513 -33.34 -0.53 -39.71
CA LEU A 513 -33.89 0.55 -38.90
C LEU A 513 -33.47 1.89 -39.51
N LEU A 514 -34.35 2.90 -39.46
CA LEU A 514 -34.09 4.23 -40.02
C LEU A 514 -33.67 4.21 -41.52
N ASN A 515 -34.25 3.31 -42.33
CA ASN A 515 -33.91 3.10 -43.76
C ASN A 515 -32.44 2.72 -44.01
N ARG A 516 -31.79 2.08 -43.03
CA ARG A 516 -30.41 1.59 -43.12
C ARG A 516 -30.42 0.09 -42.84
N THR A 517 -29.77 -0.67 -43.71
CA THR A 517 -29.62 -2.11 -43.57
C THR A 517 -28.27 -2.44 -42.94
N PHE A 518 -28.29 -3.31 -41.94
CA PHE A 518 -27.10 -3.79 -41.24
C PHE A 518 -27.03 -5.32 -41.32
N VAL A 519 -25.81 -5.84 -41.39
CA VAL A 519 -25.53 -7.28 -41.26
C VAL A 519 -25.14 -7.53 -39.80
N LEU A 520 -25.96 -8.29 -39.09
CA LEU A 520 -25.80 -8.55 -37.66
C LEU A 520 -25.92 -10.04 -37.35
N PRO A 521 -25.41 -10.53 -36.22
CA PRO A 521 -25.67 -11.90 -35.76
C PRO A 521 -27.17 -12.15 -35.63
N VAL A 522 -27.62 -13.32 -36.07
CA VAL A 522 -29.03 -13.72 -36.01
C VAL A 522 -29.56 -13.58 -34.58
N GLY A 523 -30.75 -12.99 -34.46
CA GLY A 523 -31.40 -12.71 -33.18
C GLY A 523 -31.01 -11.38 -32.53
N ALA A 524 -29.94 -10.71 -32.98
CA ALA A 524 -29.63 -9.34 -32.56
C ALA A 524 -30.58 -8.33 -33.21
N VAL A 525 -30.73 -7.15 -32.58
CA VAL A 525 -31.61 -6.06 -33.05
C VAL A 525 -30.84 -4.75 -33.19
N LEU A 526 -31.35 -3.85 -34.02
CA LEU A 526 -30.95 -2.46 -34.02
C LEU A 526 -31.78 -1.66 -33.01
N TYR A 527 -31.19 -0.63 -32.43
CA TYR A 527 -31.91 0.37 -31.64
C TYR A 527 -31.58 1.79 -32.13
N ASP A 528 -32.54 2.70 -31.98
CA ASP A 528 -32.34 4.14 -32.17
C ASP A 528 -31.88 4.76 -30.84
N PRO A 529 -30.63 5.23 -30.71
CA PRO A 529 -30.13 5.85 -29.48
C PRO A 529 -30.95 7.05 -29.03
N ASP A 530 -31.60 7.77 -29.95
CA ASP A 530 -32.43 8.94 -29.64
C ASP A 530 -33.82 8.57 -29.10
N SER A 531 -34.12 7.26 -28.99
CA SER A 531 -35.42 6.74 -28.57
C SER A 531 -35.49 6.26 -27.12
N TRP A 532 -34.47 6.59 -26.30
CA TRP A 532 -34.42 6.23 -24.88
C TRP A 532 -35.58 6.85 -24.09
N ASP A 533 -36.33 6.02 -23.37
CA ASP A 533 -37.42 6.41 -22.48
C ASP A 533 -36.93 6.29 -21.03
N GLU A 534 -36.73 7.44 -20.36
CA GLU A 534 -36.23 7.50 -18.99
C GLU A 534 -37.18 6.86 -17.96
N GLU A 535 -38.49 6.85 -18.20
CA GLU A 535 -39.44 6.25 -17.27
C GLU A 535 -39.44 4.72 -17.37
N LYS A 536 -39.34 4.20 -18.59
CA LYS A 536 -39.33 2.76 -18.86
C LYS A 536 -37.95 2.12 -18.82
N GLN A 537 -36.89 2.93 -18.86
CA GLN A 537 -35.49 2.49 -18.95
C GLN A 537 -35.26 1.56 -20.15
N GLU A 538 -35.89 1.87 -21.29
CA GLU A 538 -35.80 1.10 -22.52
C GLU A 538 -35.83 2.00 -23.78
N TYR A 539 -35.30 1.48 -24.89
CA TYR A 539 -35.39 2.15 -26.20
C TYR A 539 -36.74 1.85 -26.85
N THR A 540 -37.45 2.89 -27.24
CA THR A 540 -38.81 2.78 -27.81
C THR A 540 -38.84 2.41 -29.29
N ARG A 541 -37.70 2.54 -30.00
CA ARG A 541 -37.56 2.16 -31.41
C ARG A 541 -36.48 1.09 -31.56
N LEU A 542 -36.92 -0.13 -31.85
CA LEU A 542 -36.09 -1.30 -32.14
C LEU A 542 -36.45 -1.86 -33.51
N SER A 543 -35.50 -2.47 -34.21
CA SER A 543 -35.81 -3.25 -35.41
C SER A 543 -36.41 -4.61 -35.05
N GLU A 544 -36.99 -5.28 -36.05
CA GLU A 544 -37.12 -6.73 -36.00
C GLU A 544 -35.72 -7.38 -35.87
N PRO A 545 -35.62 -8.58 -35.26
CA PRO A 545 -34.36 -9.30 -35.15
C PRO A 545 -33.78 -9.64 -36.52
N ALA A 546 -32.45 -9.65 -36.63
CA ALA A 546 -31.77 -10.11 -37.82
C ALA A 546 -32.13 -11.59 -38.11
N GLN A 547 -32.60 -11.86 -39.34
CA GLN A 547 -33.05 -13.16 -39.82
C GLN A 547 -32.08 -13.79 -40.82
#